data_AF-A0A8X6U1N9-F1
#
_entry.id   AF-A0A8X6U1N9-F1
#
_cell.length_a   1.000
_cell.length_b   1.000
_cell.length_c   1.000
_cell.angle_alpha   90.00
_cell.angle_beta   90.00
_cell.angle_gamma   90.00
#
_symmetry.space_group_name_H-M   'P 1'
#
loop_
_entity.id
_entity.type
_entity.pdbx_description
1 polymer ?
#
loop_
_entity_poly.entity_id
_entity_poly.type
_entity_poly.pdbx_seq_one_letter_code
_entity_poly.pdbx_strand_id
1 'polypeptide(L)'
;MTIEDQDITICPIGQGFDSRIRKCADLNTFDCDRVRERHRRSISNPPSGNILINELIDPILQEMAKDHDTLIFIRYVFDAAKHFYKKVTREMTDNNQLSEGKFMHASSLTFKRAKSKFLSNTKPIIDMIMEKNMPIILRKISANVTVVLQSLDIIEANYKTLADELRTAIYVFLLKHKEFDLNSDSLYFNTHTLPLLRKDFERIKFIVLELFDEYLSTKTWSWINFINKRHAFLDM
;
A
#
# COMPACT_ATOMS: atom_id res chain seq x y z
N MET A 1 6.39 -3.49 40.17
CA MET A 1 6.93 -2.97 38.89
C MET A 1 6.12 -1.74 38.55
N THR A 2 6.71 -0.58 38.82
CA THR A 2 6.18 0.73 38.46
C THR A 2 6.24 0.88 36.94
N ILE A 3 5.11 1.26 36.35
CA ILE A 3 4.99 1.60 34.94
C ILE A 3 5.69 2.96 34.81
N GLU A 4 6.87 3.00 34.20
CA GLU A 4 7.49 4.27 33.82
C GLU A 4 6.65 4.89 32.70
N ASP A 5 6.16 6.08 32.98
CA ASP A 5 5.46 6.96 32.05
C ASP A 5 6.31 7.14 30.78
N GLN A 6 5.82 6.66 29.65
CA GLN A 6 6.37 7.03 28.35
C GLN A 6 5.95 8.48 28.07
N ASP A 7 6.88 9.42 28.28
CA ASP A 7 6.72 10.82 27.92
C ASP A 7 6.31 10.95 26.44
N ILE A 8 5.02 11.19 26.21
CA ILE A 8 4.50 11.56 24.90
C ILE A 8 4.95 12.99 24.65
N THR A 9 6.00 13.14 23.83
CA THR A 9 6.45 14.47 23.42
C THR A 9 5.51 15.01 22.35
N ILE A 10 4.58 15.88 22.75
CA ILE A 10 3.68 16.59 21.85
C ILE A 10 4.37 17.88 21.41
N CYS A 11 4.60 18.05 20.11
CA CYS A 11 5.16 19.29 19.58
C CYS A 11 4.07 20.36 19.40
N PRO A 12 4.41 21.65 19.63
CA PRO A 12 3.52 22.78 19.34
C PRO A 12 3.07 22.82 17.86
N ILE A 13 1.93 23.47 17.60
CA ILE A 13 1.42 23.71 16.25
C ILE A 13 2.48 24.46 15.42
N GLY A 14 2.80 23.93 14.25
CA GLY A 14 3.87 24.46 13.38
C GLY A 14 5.25 23.84 13.61
N GLN A 15 5.38 22.87 14.51
CA GLN A 15 6.64 22.16 14.77
C GLN A 15 6.51 20.64 14.57
N GLY A 16 7.59 20.00 14.15
CA GLY A 16 7.74 18.54 14.06
C GLY A 16 8.83 18.04 15.01
N PHE A 17 8.70 16.81 15.53
CA PHE A 17 9.74 16.22 16.37
C PHE A 17 10.92 15.75 15.49
N ASP A 18 12.08 16.39 15.63
CA ASP A 18 13.30 15.95 14.98
C ASP A 18 14.03 14.93 15.87
N SER A 19 14.01 13.67 15.43
CA SER A 19 14.65 12.54 16.10
C SER A 19 16.18 12.66 16.21
N ARG A 20 16.84 13.45 15.34
CA ARG A 20 18.31 13.62 15.33
C ARG A 20 18.77 14.47 16.50
N ILE A 21 18.02 15.52 16.80
CA ILE A 21 18.29 16.45 17.90
C ILE A 21 17.41 16.20 19.13
N ARG A 22 16.49 15.23 19.05
CA ARG A 22 15.51 14.85 20.08
C ARG A 22 14.71 16.04 20.62
N LYS A 23 14.31 16.95 19.75
CA LYS A 23 13.57 18.18 20.09
C LYS A 23 12.54 18.51 19.01
N CYS A 24 11.52 19.27 19.38
CA CYS A 24 10.62 19.87 18.40
C CYS A 24 11.37 20.98 17.65
N ALA A 25 11.28 20.94 16.32
CA ALA A 25 11.88 21.90 15.41
C ALA A 25 10.78 22.51 14.52
N ASP A 26 10.97 23.74 14.09
CA ASP A 26 10.07 24.41 13.16
C ASP A 26 9.95 23.59 11.85
N LEU A 27 8.73 23.39 11.35
CA LEU A 27 8.48 22.66 10.10
C LEU A 27 9.27 23.24 8.92
N ASN A 28 9.62 24.53 8.95
CA ASN A 28 10.41 25.20 7.92
C ASN A 28 11.91 24.86 7.96
N THR A 29 12.40 24.27 9.05
CA THR A 29 13.79 23.81 9.16
C THR A 29 14.00 22.39 8.65
N PHE A 30 12.90 21.69 8.32
CA PHE A 30 12.96 20.44 7.59
C PHE A 30 13.21 20.76 6.12
N ASP A 31 14.50 20.73 5.75
CA ASP A 31 14.99 20.93 4.39
C ASP A 31 14.50 19.80 3.47
N CYS A 32 13.28 19.95 2.93
CA CYS A 32 12.69 19.08 1.91
C CYS A 32 13.29 19.35 0.51
N ASP A 33 14.14 20.36 0.35
CA ASP A 33 14.66 20.81 -0.95
C ASP A 33 15.94 20.09 -1.41
N ARG A 34 16.50 19.18 -0.61
CA ARG A 34 17.63 18.32 -1.03
C ARG A 34 17.26 17.16 -1.95
N VAL A 35 16.12 17.23 -2.65
CA VAL A 35 15.70 16.23 -3.65
C VAL A 35 16.03 16.68 -5.09
N ARG A 36 16.58 17.88 -5.31
CA ARG A 36 16.98 18.31 -6.66
C ARG A 36 18.48 18.14 -6.89
N GLU A 37 18.77 17.45 -8.01
CA GLU A 37 20.08 17.29 -8.65
C GLU A 37 21.04 16.22 -8.06
N ARG A 38 20.66 14.95 -8.19
CA ARG A 38 21.64 13.91 -8.52
C ARG A 38 21.30 13.31 -9.88
N HIS A 39 22.19 13.59 -10.82
CA HIS A 39 22.31 13.04 -12.17
C HIS A 39 21.41 11.84 -12.51
N ARG A 40 20.65 12.02 -13.60
CA ARG A 40 20.30 10.96 -14.56
C ARG A 40 21.54 10.10 -14.83
N ARG A 41 21.73 9.02 -14.06
CA ARG A 41 22.41 7.84 -14.56
C ARG A 41 21.32 7.05 -15.28
N SER A 42 21.54 6.85 -16.58
CA SER A 42 20.81 5.87 -17.36
C SER A 42 20.89 4.55 -16.61
N ILE A 43 19.79 4.17 -15.96
CA ILE A 43 19.65 2.85 -15.36
C ILE A 43 19.44 1.92 -16.55
N SER A 44 20.51 1.23 -16.91
CA SER A 44 20.48 -0.06 -17.60
C SER A 44 19.25 -0.85 -17.17
N ASN A 45 18.41 -1.25 -18.14
CA ASN A 45 17.20 -2.06 -18.01
C ASN A 45 17.06 -2.76 -16.64
N PRO A 46 16.09 -2.38 -15.80
CA PRO A 46 15.85 -3.10 -14.55
C PRO A 46 15.54 -4.57 -14.89
N PRO A 47 16.09 -5.53 -14.13
CA PRO A 47 16.00 -6.95 -14.44
C PRO A 47 14.56 -7.40 -14.33
N SER A 48 13.82 -7.50 -15.45
CA SER A 48 12.45 -8.07 -15.54
C SER A 48 11.61 -7.82 -14.28
N GLY A 49 11.68 -6.60 -13.79
CA GLY A 49 11.21 -6.23 -12.46
C GLY A 49 9.75 -5.89 -12.61
N ASN A 50 8.89 -6.74 -12.06
CA ASN A 50 7.43 -6.66 -12.00
C ASN A 50 6.85 -5.38 -12.66
N ILE A 51 6.55 -5.48 -13.97
CA ILE A 51 6.09 -4.36 -14.82
C ILE A 51 4.89 -3.64 -14.17
N LEU A 52 4.00 -4.40 -13.51
CA LEU A 52 2.88 -3.86 -12.73
C LEU A 52 3.32 -2.84 -11.67
N ILE A 53 4.39 -3.15 -10.94
CA ILE A 53 4.88 -2.29 -9.85
C ILE A 53 5.41 -1.00 -10.46
N ASN A 54 6.34 -1.12 -11.41
CA ASN A 54 7.06 0.03 -11.96
C ASN A 54 6.19 0.94 -12.84
N GLU A 55 5.26 0.38 -13.62
CA GLU A 55 4.49 1.14 -14.61
C GLU A 55 3.12 1.61 -14.09
N LEU A 56 2.57 0.96 -13.06
CA LEU A 56 1.24 1.29 -12.54
C LEU A 56 1.23 1.64 -11.06
N ILE A 57 1.70 0.75 -10.18
CA ILE A 57 1.55 0.91 -8.73
C ILE A 57 2.41 2.07 -8.21
N ASP A 58 3.69 2.11 -8.59
CA ASP A 58 4.64 3.13 -8.13
C ASP A 58 4.21 4.53 -8.59
N PRO A 59 3.85 4.77 -9.88
CA PRO A 59 3.33 6.07 -10.30
C PRO A 59 2.06 6.51 -9.57
N ILE A 60 1.15 5.59 -9.26
CA ILE A 60 -0.05 5.90 -8.46
C ILE A 60 0.36 6.34 -7.06
N LEU A 61 1.22 5.58 -6.39
CA LEU A 61 1.65 5.87 -5.03
C LEU A 61 2.47 7.16 -4.94
N GLN A 62 3.34 7.44 -5.93
CA GLN A 62 4.07 8.71 -6.02
C GLN A 62 3.11 9.89 -6.18
N GLU A 63 2.05 9.75 -6.98
CA GLU A 63 1.08 10.83 -7.17
C GLU A 63 0.24 11.04 -5.90
N MET A 64 -0.16 9.97 -5.22
CA MET A 64 -0.82 10.01 -3.92
C MET A 64 0.07 10.63 -2.83
N ALA A 65 1.37 10.34 -2.84
CA ALA A 65 2.33 10.85 -1.86
C ALA A 65 2.61 12.36 -1.98
N LYS A 66 2.25 12.99 -3.11
CA LYS A 66 2.31 14.47 -3.26
C LYS A 66 1.29 15.17 -2.36
N ASP A 67 0.20 14.49 -1.99
CA ASP A 67 -0.77 15.00 -1.02
C ASP A 67 -0.30 14.70 0.40
N HIS A 68 -0.04 15.76 1.16
CA HIS A 68 0.55 15.65 2.50
C HIS A 68 -0.33 14.83 3.47
N ASP A 69 -1.65 15.03 3.42
CA ASP A 69 -2.59 14.27 4.26
C ASP A 69 -2.56 12.77 3.92
N THR A 70 -2.60 12.42 2.63
CA THR A 70 -2.50 11.03 2.17
C THR A 70 -1.18 10.40 2.62
N LEU A 71 -0.07 11.14 2.54
CA LEU A 71 1.22 10.65 3.03
C LEU A 71 1.19 10.35 4.54
N ILE A 72 0.58 11.22 5.35
CA ILE A 72 0.40 10.98 6.79
C ILE A 72 -0.45 9.73 7.03
N PHE A 73 -1.57 9.58 6.33
CA PHE A 73 -2.44 8.41 6.49
C PHE A 73 -1.78 7.11 6.05
N ILE A 74 -1.01 7.11 4.97
CA ILE A 74 -0.21 5.96 4.53
C ILE A 74 0.80 5.58 5.61
N ARG A 75 1.54 6.57 6.17
CA ARG A 75 2.49 6.34 7.27
C ARG A 75 1.78 5.73 8.49
N TYR A 76 0.61 6.24 8.86
CA TYR A 76 -0.20 5.67 9.93
C TYR A 76 -0.52 4.19 9.68
N VAL A 77 -0.96 3.83 8.47
CA VAL A 77 -1.28 2.43 8.14
C VAL A 77 -0.05 1.53 8.32
N PHE A 78 1.13 1.98 7.88
CA PHE A 78 2.38 1.22 8.06
C PHE A 78 2.78 1.08 9.52
N ASP A 79 2.69 2.15 10.31
CA ASP A 79 3.06 2.11 11.72
C ASP A 79 2.07 1.29 12.56
N ALA A 80 0.78 1.34 12.21
CA ALA A 80 -0.23 0.42 12.75
C ALA A 80 0.11 -1.04 12.44
N ALA A 81 0.55 -1.35 11.21
CA ALA A 81 0.98 -2.70 10.86
C ALA A 81 2.16 -3.15 11.73
N LYS A 82 3.21 -2.33 11.87
CA LYS A 82 4.35 -2.64 12.75
C LYS A 82 3.92 -2.84 14.19
N HIS A 83 3.01 -2.00 14.70
CA HIS A 83 2.51 -2.10 16.06
C HIS A 83 1.76 -3.41 16.30
N PHE A 84 0.75 -3.73 15.49
CA PHE A 84 -0.10 -4.92 15.71
C PHE A 84 0.63 -6.24 15.45
N TYR A 85 1.57 -6.27 14.50
CA TYR A 85 2.35 -7.46 14.18
C TYR A 85 3.67 -7.57 14.96
N LYS A 86 3.98 -6.63 15.87
CA LYS A 86 5.19 -6.67 16.71
C LYS A 86 5.32 -7.99 17.49
N LYS A 87 4.21 -8.45 18.10
CA LYS A 87 4.19 -9.70 18.88
C LYS A 87 4.37 -10.93 17.98
N VAL A 88 3.70 -10.94 16.82
CA VAL A 88 3.85 -12.00 15.80
C VAL A 88 5.30 -12.08 15.35
N THR A 89 5.94 -10.94 15.08
CA THR A 89 7.33 -10.87 14.64
C THR A 89 8.29 -11.40 15.70
N ARG A 90 8.08 -11.06 16.98
CA ARG A 90 8.87 -11.59 18.09
C ARG A 90 8.69 -13.11 18.23
N GLU A 91 7.46 -13.61 18.29
CA GLU A 91 7.18 -15.06 18.36
C GLU A 91 7.85 -15.82 17.21
N MET A 92 7.82 -15.29 15.98
CA MET A 92 8.51 -15.95 14.86
C MET A 92 10.04 -15.84 14.96
N THR A 93 10.60 -14.74 15.46
CA THR A 93 12.06 -14.55 15.59
C THR A 93 12.63 -15.41 16.72
N ASP A 94 11.94 -15.49 17.85
CA ASP A 94 12.35 -16.29 19.02
C ASP A 94 12.26 -17.80 18.71
N ASN A 95 11.27 -18.23 17.92
CA ASN A 95 11.11 -19.62 17.50
C ASN A 95 12.05 -20.04 16.36
N ASN A 96 12.61 -19.08 15.61
CA ASN A 96 13.55 -19.35 14.52
C ASN A 96 14.94 -19.80 14.98
N GLN A 97 15.25 -19.76 16.27
CA GLN A 97 16.54 -20.23 16.79
C GLN A 97 16.66 -21.76 16.88
N LEU A 98 15.61 -22.55 16.55
CA LEU A 98 15.60 -23.98 16.92
C LEU A 98 15.42 -25.02 15.80
N SER A 99 15.16 -24.69 14.53
CA SER A 99 15.13 -25.74 13.49
C SER A 99 15.25 -25.21 12.06
N GLU A 100 16.33 -25.54 11.37
CA GLU A 100 16.34 -25.58 9.91
C GLU A 100 15.19 -26.49 9.43
N GLY A 101 14.24 -25.93 8.69
CA GLY A 101 13.25 -26.70 7.93
C GLY A 101 11.87 -26.91 8.55
N LYS A 102 11.58 -26.48 9.79
CA LYS A 102 10.21 -26.46 10.33
C LYS A 102 9.70 -25.03 10.49
N PHE A 103 9.16 -24.52 9.38
CA PHE A 103 8.50 -23.23 9.28
C PHE A 103 7.27 -23.19 10.19
N MET A 104 7.44 -22.74 11.43
CA MET A 104 6.32 -22.56 12.33
C MET A 104 5.58 -21.28 11.93
N HIS A 105 4.35 -21.45 11.43
CA HIS A 105 3.34 -20.42 11.54
C HIS A 105 3.32 -19.94 12.99
N ALA A 106 3.57 -18.65 13.25
CA ALA A 106 3.16 -18.04 14.51
C ALA A 106 1.77 -18.57 14.86
N SER A 107 1.49 -18.84 16.13
CA SER A 107 0.23 -19.50 16.50
C SER A 107 -0.91 -18.85 15.72
N SER A 108 -1.66 -19.65 14.96
CA SER A 108 -2.62 -19.10 14.00
C SER A 108 -3.57 -18.10 14.68
N LEU A 109 -3.76 -18.26 15.99
CA LEU A 109 -4.51 -17.35 16.85
C LEU A 109 -3.82 -16.00 17.09
N THR A 110 -2.53 -15.93 17.45
CA THR A 110 -1.81 -14.64 17.60
C THR A 110 -1.84 -13.86 16.29
N PHE A 111 -1.57 -14.56 15.18
CA PHE A 111 -1.60 -13.97 13.85
C PHE A 111 -3.00 -13.47 13.47
N LYS A 112 -4.04 -14.30 13.59
CA LYS A 112 -5.44 -13.90 13.31
C LYS A 112 -5.87 -12.70 14.16
N ARG A 113 -5.48 -12.65 15.44
CA ARG A 113 -5.77 -11.50 16.33
C ARG A 113 -5.05 -10.24 15.89
N ALA A 114 -3.77 -10.32 15.52
CA ALA A 114 -3.01 -9.17 15.02
C ALA A 114 -3.62 -8.62 13.73
N LYS A 115 -3.93 -9.50 12.78
CA LYS A 115 -4.62 -9.16 11.53
C LYS A 115 -5.97 -8.51 11.77
N SER A 116 -6.80 -9.10 12.62
CA SER A 116 -8.13 -8.56 12.95
C SER A 116 -8.04 -7.14 13.52
N LYS A 117 -7.12 -6.91 14.48
CA LYS A 117 -6.90 -5.58 15.06
C LYS A 117 -6.32 -4.58 14.08
N PHE A 118 -5.40 -5.01 13.22
CA PHE A 118 -4.85 -4.18 12.16
C PHE A 118 -5.97 -3.71 11.23
N LEU A 119 -6.71 -4.66 10.65
CA LEU A 119 -7.77 -4.34 9.70
C LEU A 119 -8.90 -3.51 10.32
N SER A 120 -9.31 -3.78 11.57
CA SER A 120 -10.35 -2.98 12.22
C SER A 120 -9.95 -1.51 12.40
N ASN A 121 -8.66 -1.23 12.59
CA ASN A 121 -8.15 0.12 12.84
C ASN A 121 -7.74 0.84 11.56
N THR A 122 -7.21 0.13 10.57
CA THR A 122 -6.70 0.75 9.33
C THR A 122 -7.71 0.76 8.20
N LYS A 123 -8.72 -0.11 8.20
CA LYS A 123 -9.72 -0.17 7.12
C LYS A 123 -10.39 1.19 6.85
N PRO A 124 -10.90 1.94 7.85
CA PRO A 124 -11.52 3.24 7.58
C PRO A 124 -10.55 4.24 6.93
N ILE A 125 -9.27 4.17 7.28
CA ILE A 125 -8.23 5.05 6.76
C ILE A 125 -7.84 4.64 5.34
N ILE A 126 -7.70 3.33 5.08
CA ILE A 126 -7.47 2.80 3.73
C ILE A 126 -8.64 3.18 2.82
N ASP A 127 -9.88 3.02 3.29
CA ASP A 127 -11.08 3.41 2.54
C ASP A 127 -11.05 4.92 2.24
N MET A 128 -10.73 5.76 3.23
CA MET A 128 -10.59 7.22 3.03
C MET A 128 -9.50 7.59 2.01
N ILE A 129 -8.32 6.97 2.09
CA ILE A 129 -7.21 7.18 1.14
C ILE A 129 -7.67 6.79 -0.28
N MET A 130 -8.29 5.62 -0.42
CA MET A 130 -8.76 5.10 -1.71
C MET A 130 -9.85 6.00 -2.29
N GLU A 131 -10.78 6.47 -1.47
CA GLU A 131 -11.85 7.38 -1.88
C GLU A 131 -11.30 8.73 -2.37
N LYS A 132 -10.39 9.33 -1.60
CA LYS A 132 -9.76 10.62 -1.94
C LYS A 132 -8.99 10.53 -3.25
N ASN A 133 -8.30 9.41 -3.48
CA ASN A 133 -7.40 9.23 -4.62
C ASN A 133 -8.02 8.44 -5.78
N MET A 134 -9.32 8.12 -5.70
CA MET A 134 -10.01 7.31 -6.69
C MET A 134 -9.86 7.85 -8.12
N PRO A 135 -10.00 9.16 -8.40
CA PRO A 135 -9.83 9.69 -9.76
C PRO A 135 -8.44 9.43 -10.34
N ILE A 136 -7.39 9.55 -9.52
CA ILE A 136 -6.00 9.32 -9.94
C ILE A 136 -5.78 7.84 -10.25
N ILE A 137 -6.23 6.96 -9.34
CA ILE A 137 -6.16 5.50 -9.50
C ILE A 137 -6.84 5.08 -10.80
N LEU A 138 -8.07 5.54 -11.00
CA LEU A 138 -8.90 5.31 -12.16
C LEU A 138 -8.23 5.75 -13.46
N ARG A 139 -7.72 6.99 -13.51
CA ARG A 139 -7.00 7.52 -14.69
C ARG A 139 -5.75 6.70 -15.01
N LYS A 140 -4.96 6.33 -14.01
CA LYS A 140 -3.72 5.56 -14.20
C LYS A 140 -4.00 4.12 -14.62
N ILE A 141 -5.02 3.49 -14.06
CA ILE A 141 -5.48 2.16 -14.50
C ILE A 141 -5.95 2.21 -15.95
N SER A 142 -6.74 3.21 -16.33
CA SER A 142 -7.20 3.37 -17.72
C SER A 142 -6.02 3.44 -18.70
N ALA A 143 -5.07 4.33 -18.42
CA ALA A 143 -3.90 4.54 -19.27
C ALA A 143 -3.01 3.28 -19.40
N ASN A 144 -3.15 2.31 -18.50
CA ASN A 144 -2.31 1.12 -18.43
C ASN A 144 -3.14 -0.19 -18.36
N VAL A 145 -4.33 -0.22 -18.97
CA VAL A 145 -5.21 -1.41 -18.97
C VAL A 145 -4.47 -2.65 -19.46
N THR A 146 -3.62 -2.53 -20.49
CA THR A 146 -2.81 -3.65 -21.00
C THR A 146 -1.89 -4.23 -19.93
N VAL A 147 -1.22 -3.38 -19.14
CA VAL A 147 -0.35 -3.81 -18.04
C VAL A 147 -1.15 -4.53 -16.96
N VAL A 148 -2.34 -4.01 -16.63
CA VAL A 148 -3.26 -4.65 -15.67
C VAL A 148 -3.62 -6.05 -16.14
N LEU A 149 -4.06 -6.20 -17.40
CA LEU A 149 -4.49 -7.48 -17.95
C LEU A 149 -3.34 -8.50 -18.02
N GLN A 150 -2.14 -8.08 -18.47
CA GLN A 150 -0.96 -8.96 -18.50
C GLN A 150 -0.54 -9.42 -17.10
N SER A 151 -0.73 -8.57 -16.10
CA SER A 151 -0.38 -8.91 -14.72
C SER A 151 -1.31 -9.96 -14.11
N LEU A 152 -2.54 -10.11 -14.65
CA LEU A 152 -3.47 -11.15 -14.22
C LEU A 152 -2.95 -12.55 -14.55
N ASP A 153 -2.18 -12.72 -15.63
CA ASP A 153 -1.63 -14.02 -16.02
C ASP A 153 -0.61 -14.53 -15.00
N ILE A 154 0.14 -13.60 -14.37
CA ILE A 154 1.07 -13.90 -13.27
C ILE A 154 0.29 -14.32 -12.00
N ILE A 155 -0.85 -13.69 -11.75
CA ILE A 155 -1.73 -14.00 -10.63
C ILE A 155 -2.44 -15.35 -10.86
N GLU A 156 -2.90 -15.62 -12.08
CA GLU A 156 -3.60 -16.86 -12.46
C GLU A 156 -2.76 -18.11 -12.21
N ALA A 157 -1.45 -18.02 -12.44
CA ALA A 157 -0.52 -19.11 -12.17
C ALA A 157 -0.51 -19.57 -10.70
N ASN A 158 -0.91 -18.70 -9.77
CA ASN A 158 -0.89 -18.95 -8.33
C ASN A 158 -2.29 -18.96 -7.68
N TYR A 159 -3.27 -18.26 -8.27
CA TYR A 159 -4.59 -17.97 -7.69
C TYR A 159 -5.70 -18.06 -8.74
N LYS A 160 -5.74 -19.16 -9.50
CA LYS A 160 -6.57 -19.34 -10.71
C LYS A 160 -8.00 -18.80 -10.61
N THR A 161 -8.77 -19.25 -9.60
CA THR A 161 -10.18 -18.85 -9.44
C THR A 161 -10.35 -17.35 -9.22
N LEU A 162 -9.57 -16.76 -8.30
CA LEU A 162 -9.66 -15.32 -8.01
C LEU A 162 -9.11 -14.47 -9.16
N ALA A 163 -8.12 -14.96 -9.89
CA ALA A 163 -7.60 -14.29 -11.08
C ALA A 163 -8.66 -14.21 -12.19
N ASP A 164 -9.40 -15.29 -12.43
CA ASP A 164 -10.51 -15.33 -13.41
C ASP A 164 -11.67 -14.42 -13.00
N GLU A 165 -12.02 -14.39 -11.70
CA GLU A 165 -13.01 -13.46 -11.17
C GLU A 165 -12.56 -12.00 -11.33
N LEU A 166 -11.29 -11.70 -11.02
CA LEU A 166 -10.74 -10.37 -11.17
C LEU A 166 -10.74 -9.93 -12.64
N ARG A 167 -10.31 -10.82 -13.54
CA ARG A 167 -10.33 -10.61 -14.99
C ARG A 167 -11.74 -10.27 -15.47
N THR A 168 -12.72 -11.08 -15.09
CA THR A 168 -14.12 -10.87 -15.45
C THR A 168 -14.65 -9.53 -14.92
N ALA A 169 -14.36 -9.21 -13.65
CA ALA A 169 -14.78 -7.94 -13.05
C ALA A 169 -14.17 -6.73 -13.76
N ILE A 170 -12.88 -6.80 -14.14
CA ILE A 170 -12.19 -5.76 -14.93
C ILE A 170 -12.83 -5.61 -16.31
N TYR A 171 -13.07 -6.71 -17.03
CA TYR A 171 -13.72 -6.66 -18.34
C TYR A 171 -15.12 -6.05 -18.27
N VAL A 172 -15.94 -6.47 -17.31
CA VAL A 172 -17.29 -5.91 -17.11
C VAL A 172 -17.22 -4.42 -16.80
N PHE A 173 -16.28 -4.00 -15.96
CA PHE A 173 -16.07 -2.59 -15.64
C PHE A 173 -15.72 -1.78 -16.89
N LEU A 174 -14.73 -2.22 -17.68
CA LEU A 174 -14.30 -1.54 -18.90
C LEU A 174 -15.39 -1.51 -19.97
N LEU A 175 -16.17 -2.60 -20.13
CA LEU A 175 -17.29 -2.65 -21.07
C LEU A 175 -18.45 -1.73 -20.68
N LYS A 176 -18.67 -1.53 -19.37
CA LYS A 176 -19.71 -0.65 -18.85
C LYS A 176 -19.32 0.82 -18.95
N HIS A 177 -18.03 1.10 -18.78
CA HIS A 177 -17.46 2.44 -18.76
C HIS A 177 -16.56 2.67 -19.98
N LYS A 178 -17.09 2.45 -21.21
CA LYS A 178 -16.30 2.62 -22.44
C LYS A 178 -15.80 4.05 -22.65
N GLU A 179 -16.48 5.05 -22.08
CA GLU A 179 -16.06 6.45 -22.11
C GLU A 179 -14.78 6.73 -21.31
N PHE A 180 -14.32 5.73 -20.56
CA PHE A 180 -13.05 5.75 -19.87
C PHE A 180 -11.84 5.60 -20.82
N ASP A 181 -12.08 5.59 -22.14
CA ASP A 181 -11.09 5.44 -23.20
C ASP A 181 -10.11 6.63 -23.26
N LEU A 182 -8.99 6.44 -22.57
CA LEU A 182 -7.61 6.74 -22.94
C LEU A 182 -7.13 8.18 -23.26
N ASN A 183 -7.96 9.20 -23.43
CA ASN A 183 -7.43 10.54 -23.77
C ASN A 183 -8.18 11.76 -23.19
N SER A 184 -9.17 11.59 -22.30
CA SER A 184 -9.85 12.76 -21.74
C SER A 184 -8.98 13.42 -20.67
N ASP A 185 -8.54 14.65 -20.94
CA ASP A 185 -7.98 15.56 -19.93
C ASP A 185 -8.83 15.51 -18.65
N SER A 186 -8.15 15.51 -17.50
CA SER A 186 -8.67 15.25 -16.15
C SER A 186 -9.89 16.06 -15.69
N LEU A 187 -10.35 17.01 -16.50
CA LEU A 187 -11.46 17.92 -16.24
C LEU A 187 -12.85 17.33 -16.54
N TYR A 188 -12.95 16.17 -17.20
CA TYR A 188 -14.23 15.54 -17.56
C TYR A 188 -14.64 14.33 -16.70
N PHE A 189 -14.02 14.13 -15.54
CA PHE A 189 -14.66 13.33 -14.48
C PHE A 189 -15.83 14.13 -13.91
N ASN A 190 -16.96 14.10 -14.63
CA ASN A 190 -18.20 14.70 -14.16
C ASN A 190 -18.49 14.17 -12.74
N THR A 191 -18.81 15.07 -11.82
CA THR A 191 -19.14 14.74 -10.41
C THR A 191 -20.27 13.69 -10.29
N HIS A 192 -21.08 13.51 -11.34
CA HIS A 192 -22.13 12.51 -11.43
C HIS A 192 -21.67 11.11 -11.90
N THR A 193 -20.55 10.98 -12.64
CA THR A 193 -20.05 9.68 -13.11
C THR A 193 -19.13 9.01 -12.11
N LEU A 194 -18.41 9.79 -11.28
CA LEU A 194 -17.49 9.25 -10.28
C LEU A 194 -18.16 8.33 -9.23
N PRO A 195 -19.36 8.62 -8.69
CA PRO A 195 -20.05 7.71 -7.78
C PRO A 195 -20.44 6.37 -8.43
N LEU A 196 -20.81 6.38 -9.71
CA LEU A 196 -21.15 5.17 -10.46
C LEU A 196 -19.91 4.33 -10.74
N LEU A 197 -18.82 4.96 -11.21
CA LEU A 197 -17.52 4.33 -11.39
C LEU A 197 -17.01 3.71 -10.08
N ARG A 198 -17.12 4.45 -8.98
CA ARG A 198 -16.76 3.96 -7.65
C ARG A 198 -17.55 2.72 -7.28
N LYS A 199 -18.88 2.76 -7.39
CA LYS A 199 -19.76 1.63 -7.08
C LYS A 199 -19.39 0.38 -7.89
N ASP A 200 -19.11 0.55 -9.17
CA ASP A 200 -18.78 -0.56 -10.06
C ASP A 200 -17.36 -1.09 -9.83
N PHE A 201 -16.44 -0.23 -9.39
CA PHE A 201 -15.06 -0.61 -9.04
C PHE A 201 -14.97 -1.37 -7.70
N GLU A 202 -15.96 -1.27 -6.81
CA GLU A 202 -15.96 -1.97 -5.52
C GLU A 202 -15.77 -3.48 -5.68
N ARG A 203 -16.30 -4.10 -6.75
CA ARG A 203 -16.08 -5.54 -7.00
C ARG A 203 -14.61 -5.84 -7.27
N ILE A 204 -13.93 -5.01 -8.06
CA ILE A 204 -12.50 -5.14 -8.35
C ILE A 204 -11.70 -4.96 -7.05
N LYS A 205 -11.99 -3.90 -6.29
CA LYS A 205 -11.37 -3.63 -4.99
C LYS A 205 -11.49 -4.83 -4.03
N PHE A 206 -12.68 -5.41 -3.92
CA PHE A 206 -12.91 -6.56 -3.05
C PHE A 206 -12.03 -7.76 -3.43
N ILE A 207 -12.03 -8.13 -4.72
CA ILE A 207 -11.25 -9.28 -5.20
C ILE A 207 -9.74 -9.03 -5.05
N VAL A 208 -9.27 -7.81 -5.30
CA VAL A 208 -7.86 -7.45 -5.10
C VAL A 208 -7.45 -7.56 -3.63
N LEU A 209 -8.32 -7.11 -2.70
CA LEU A 209 -8.05 -7.24 -1.27
C LEU A 209 -8.04 -8.70 -0.83
N GLU A 210 -8.90 -9.54 -1.40
CA GLU A 210 -8.93 -10.99 -1.14
C GLU A 210 -7.67 -11.68 -1.67
N LEU A 211 -7.25 -11.39 -2.91
CA LEU A 211 -6.00 -11.86 -3.50
C LEU A 211 -4.78 -11.45 -2.66
N PHE A 212 -4.75 -10.19 -2.21
CA PHE A 212 -3.68 -9.69 -1.36
C PHE A 212 -3.62 -10.46 -0.03
N ASP A 213 -4.78 -10.69 0.58
CA ASP A 213 -4.87 -11.43 1.83
C ASP A 213 -4.46 -12.90 1.69
N GLU A 214 -4.88 -13.56 0.61
CA GLU A 214 -4.49 -14.93 0.29
C GLU A 214 -2.99 -15.02 -0.02
N TYR A 215 -2.45 -14.07 -0.79
CA TYR A 215 -1.02 -13.99 -1.08
C TYR A 215 -0.18 -13.89 0.19
N LEU A 216 -0.56 -13.00 1.09
CA LEU A 216 0.17 -12.83 2.33
C LEU A 216 -0.08 -13.97 3.33
N SER A 217 -1.17 -14.72 3.20
CA SER A 217 -1.45 -15.89 4.05
C SER A 217 -0.74 -17.16 3.58
N THR A 218 -0.46 -17.27 2.28
CA THR A 218 0.15 -18.47 1.66
C THR A 218 1.68 -18.48 1.71
N LYS A 219 2.33 -17.31 1.57
CA LYS A 219 3.80 -17.23 1.59
C LYS A 219 4.36 -17.05 2.99
N THR A 220 5.32 -17.91 3.37
CA THR A 220 6.06 -17.79 4.64
C THR A 220 6.73 -16.42 4.75
N TRP A 221 6.66 -15.79 5.91
CA TRP A 221 7.23 -14.47 6.18
C TRP A 221 6.67 -13.32 5.34
N SER A 222 5.68 -13.52 4.47
CA SER A 222 5.25 -12.47 3.53
C SER A 222 4.64 -11.25 4.22
N TRP A 223 3.79 -11.43 5.25
CA TRP A 223 3.33 -10.34 6.10
C TRP A 223 4.47 -9.61 6.81
N ILE A 224 5.42 -10.37 7.37
CA ILE A 224 6.57 -9.77 8.08
C ILE A 224 7.48 -9.03 7.11
N ASN A 225 7.74 -9.60 5.94
CA ASN A 225 8.50 -9.00 4.85
C ASN A 225 7.79 -7.77 4.32
N PHE A 226 6.47 -7.79 4.17
CA PHE A 226 5.68 -6.62 3.78
C PHE A 226 5.82 -5.49 4.81
N ILE A 227 5.74 -5.81 6.10
CA ILE A 227 5.83 -4.84 7.20
C ILE A 227 7.26 -4.31 7.39
N ASN A 228 8.28 -5.15 7.16
CA ASN A 228 9.68 -4.85 7.44
C ASN A 228 10.51 -4.46 6.20
N LYS A 229 10.02 -4.64 4.96
CA LYS A 229 10.64 -4.06 3.75
C LYS A 229 10.37 -2.55 3.74
N ARG A 230 11.08 -1.87 4.64
CA ARG A 230 10.85 -0.50 5.10
C ARG A 230 11.25 0.60 4.11
N HIS A 231 11.63 0.33 2.85
CA HIS A 231 12.45 1.30 2.11
C HIS A 231 12.10 1.59 0.65
N ALA A 232 11.12 0.91 0.02
CA ALA A 232 10.88 1.15 -1.41
C ALA A 232 9.97 2.37 -1.69
N PHE A 233 8.97 2.63 -0.84
CA PHE A 233 7.88 3.54 -1.17
C PHE A 233 7.91 4.91 -0.51
N LEU A 234 8.63 5.09 0.60
CA LEU A 234 8.57 6.30 1.44
C LEU A 234 9.91 7.05 1.56
N ASP A 235 10.98 6.54 0.93
CA ASP A 235 12.28 7.22 0.81
C ASP A 235 12.37 8.05 -0.50
N MET A 236 11.23 8.32 -1.16
CA MET A 236 11.10 9.19 -2.33
C MET A 236 10.66 10.61 -1.96
#